data_AF-K1SS04-F1
#
_entry.id   AF-K1SS04-F1
#
_cell.length_a   1.000
_cell.length_b   1.000
_cell.length_c   1.000
_cell.angle_alpha   90.00
_cell.angle_beta   90.00
_cell.angle_gamma   90.00
#
_symmetry.space_group_name_H-M   'P 1'
#
loop_
_entity.id
_entity.type
_entity.pdbx_description
1 polymer ?
#
loop_
_entity_poly.entity_id
_entity_poly.type
_entity_poly.pdbx_seq_one_letter_code
_entity_poly.pdbx_strand_id
1 'polypeptide(L)'
;NQPVVGETTGWDADYASIKSWAITDPSHCNGTMTFYQDEDGNDKVKVHQVQADGSYKDSEGTFTVDEKNKTITMTIDPLNAVEYIGGITRTDETKIKVMSLSDEALQLGVIRSSDGQLMIYNYVTSDVKNGYVAKLTAWGDGGNWDGASTVVSGGSKAVGQYTVKLETTEARTNGKVYVLDLEGFAAKYPKALVRIDAIKADGQDLKFDANKFHYGDIEDNGNYRIELFNIWGSGTAQNSPFRASGGPGEAGEPALAFNKTLEVTFTVVSTTSDGTGVYTPTFNAVRGWGEGEAQLFGYNDGSTLKVVKSDKGQYSLENNQFDMTYEGSGFEGGTIMTFVEIADLYGFFPGTHSTLDEFYLDGKAVSYDKSKVVDANENPKYRLELFNCYAATKDNCAFGVKDGDLMRELGFNKSMRAKFTVHSLFAVPQW
;
A
#
# COMPACT_ATOMS: atom_id res chain seq x y z
N ASN A 1 13.29 -9.45 -41.33
CA ASN A 1 13.17 -9.77 -39.89
C ASN A 1 11.78 -9.38 -39.42
N GLN A 2 10.96 -10.35 -39.00
CA GLN A 2 9.80 -10.06 -38.16
C GLN A 2 9.85 -10.98 -36.94
N PRO A 3 10.01 -10.46 -35.73
CA PRO A 3 9.88 -11.21 -34.50
C PRO A 3 8.44 -11.17 -33.96
N VAL A 4 8.24 -12.00 -32.94
CA VAL A 4 7.01 -12.68 -32.51
C VAL A 4 5.82 -11.76 -32.20
N VAL A 5 4.63 -12.19 -32.63
CA VAL A 5 3.33 -11.63 -32.21
C VAL A 5 2.72 -12.57 -31.16
N GLY A 6 2.67 -12.11 -29.91
CA GLY A 6 2.16 -12.85 -28.74
C GLY A 6 3.07 -12.70 -27.51
N GLU A 7 2.53 -12.86 -26.29
CA GLU A 7 3.29 -12.80 -25.04
C GLU A 7 4.46 -13.80 -25.08
N THR A 8 5.68 -13.29 -25.24
CA THR A 8 6.90 -14.10 -25.36
C THR A 8 7.93 -13.80 -24.27
N THR A 9 7.50 -13.18 -23.19
CA THR A 9 8.29 -12.99 -21.98
C THR A 9 7.39 -13.22 -20.77
N GLY A 10 7.61 -14.32 -20.05
CA GLY A 10 6.80 -14.70 -18.89
C GLY A 10 6.07 -16.04 -19.03
N TRP A 11 6.75 -17.12 -19.42
CA TRP A 11 6.16 -18.45 -19.28
C TRP A 11 6.16 -18.83 -17.79
N ASP A 12 5.06 -18.56 -17.10
CA ASP A 12 4.81 -18.93 -15.71
C ASP A 12 3.94 -20.20 -15.67
N ALA A 13 4.55 -21.33 -16.04
CA ALA A 13 3.83 -22.58 -16.06
C ALA A 13 3.54 -23.08 -14.64
N ASP A 14 2.27 -23.33 -14.36
CA ASP A 14 1.88 -23.96 -13.10
C ASP A 14 2.35 -25.42 -13.08
N TYR A 15 2.70 -25.92 -11.89
CA TYR A 15 3.18 -27.29 -11.72
C TYR A 15 2.22 -28.34 -12.30
N ALA A 16 0.90 -28.13 -12.18
CA ALA A 16 -0.07 -29.10 -12.66
C ALA A 16 -0.05 -29.24 -14.20
N SER A 17 0.33 -28.18 -14.93
CA SER A 17 0.50 -28.20 -16.38
C SER A 17 1.76 -28.90 -16.87
N ILE A 18 2.80 -28.99 -16.02
CA ILE A 18 4.11 -29.55 -16.41
C ILE A 18 4.44 -30.89 -15.76
N LYS A 19 3.64 -31.36 -14.80
CA LYS A 19 3.98 -32.52 -13.98
C LYS A 19 4.18 -33.84 -14.72
N SER A 20 3.59 -33.96 -15.92
CA SER A 20 3.62 -35.18 -16.72
C SER A 20 4.77 -35.24 -17.73
N TRP A 21 5.46 -34.12 -17.98
CA TRP A 21 6.43 -34.03 -19.07
C TRP A 21 7.72 -33.25 -18.76
N ALA A 22 7.75 -32.44 -17.68
CA ALA A 22 8.94 -31.67 -17.30
C ALA A 22 9.44 -31.97 -15.88
N ILE A 23 8.58 -31.77 -14.87
CA ILE A 23 8.94 -31.84 -13.45
C ILE A 23 8.06 -32.88 -12.76
N THR A 24 8.62 -33.90 -12.14
CA THR A 24 7.85 -35.04 -11.61
C THR A 24 7.36 -34.86 -10.18
N ASP A 25 7.99 -33.95 -9.41
CA ASP A 25 7.60 -33.60 -8.04
C ASP A 25 7.80 -32.10 -7.79
N PRO A 26 6.86 -31.39 -7.13
CA PRO A 26 7.01 -29.95 -6.89
C PRO A 26 8.23 -29.63 -6.00
N SER A 27 8.66 -30.55 -5.14
CA SER A 27 9.84 -30.38 -4.29
C SER A 27 11.15 -30.32 -5.08
N HIS A 28 11.15 -30.80 -6.33
CA HIS A 28 12.31 -30.76 -7.22
C HIS A 28 12.64 -29.35 -7.73
N CYS A 29 11.75 -28.38 -7.57
CA CYS A 29 11.95 -26.98 -7.94
C CYS A 29 12.34 -26.10 -6.72
N ASN A 30 13.03 -26.68 -5.73
CA ASN A 30 13.48 -25.99 -4.54
C ASN A 30 14.99 -25.69 -4.54
N GLY A 31 15.38 -24.76 -3.69
CA GLY A 31 16.74 -24.28 -3.57
C GLY A 31 16.82 -22.76 -3.64
N THR A 32 18.03 -22.23 -3.57
CA THR A 32 18.30 -20.79 -3.67
C THR A 32 19.53 -20.54 -4.54
N MET A 33 19.54 -19.38 -5.18
CA MET A 33 20.69 -18.85 -5.90
C MET A 33 20.88 -17.41 -5.48
N THR A 34 22.09 -17.09 -5.02
CA THR A 34 22.43 -15.77 -4.50
C THR A 34 23.63 -15.23 -5.27
N PHE A 35 23.45 -14.08 -5.91
CA PHE A 35 24.54 -13.28 -6.48
C PHE A 35 24.96 -12.23 -5.44
N TYR A 36 26.25 -12.09 -5.20
CA TYR A 36 26.80 -11.15 -4.22
C TYR A 36 28.24 -10.79 -4.57
N GLN A 37 28.77 -9.74 -3.93
CA GLN A 37 30.17 -9.38 -3.99
C GLN A 37 30.84 -9.83 -2.68
N ASP A 38 31.99 -10.50 -2.77
CA ASP A 38 32.77 -10.86 -1.57
C ASP A 38 33.53 -9.65 -1.00
N GLU A 39 34.21 -9.86 0.15
CA GLU A 39 34.97 -8.81 0.85
C GLU A 39 36.09 -8.19 -0.01
N ASP A 40 36.58 -8.93 -1.01
CA ASP A 40 37.63 -8.52 -1.94
C ASP A 40 37.08 -7.82 -3.19
N GLY A 41 35.76 -7.66 -3.30
CA GLY A 41 35.12 -7.02 -4.46
C GLY A 41 34.85 -7.95 -5.64
N ASN A 42 34.98 -9.27 -5.49
CA ASN A 42 34.75 -10.21 -6.58
C ASN A 42 33.28 -10.63 -6.67
N ASP A 43 32.77 -10.72 -7.90
CA ASP A 43 31.45 -11.21 -8.21
C ASP A 43 31.34 -12.72 -7.96
N LYS A 44 30.51 -13.09 -6.97
CA LYS A 44 30.28 -14.46 -6.52
C LYS A 44 28.83 -14.89 -6.70
N VAL A 45 28.67 -16.19 -6.96
CA VAL A 45 27.37 -16.82 -7.03
C VAL A 45 27.39 -18.08 -6.18
N LYS A 46 26.39 -18.20 -5.30
CA LYS A 46 26.17 -19.39 -4.47
C LYS A 46 24.85 -20.04 -4.88
N VAL A 47 24.87 -21.36 -5.04
CA VAL A 47 23.68 -22.16 -5.35
C VAL A 47 23.51 -23.23 -4.28
N HIS A 48 22.33 -23.26 -3.67
CA HIS A 48 21.88 -24.29 -2.75
C HIS A 48 20.87 -25.19 -3.48
N GLN A 49 21.36 -26.30 -4.03
CA GLN A 49 20.61 -27.17 -4.95
C GLN A 49 19.99 -28.36 -4.22
N VAL A 50 18.67 -28.52 -4.31
CA VAL A 50 18.00 -29.76 -3.87
C VAL A 50 18.34 -30.91 -4.82
N GLN A 51 18.58 -32.10 -4.27
CA GLN A 51 18.89 -33.33 -4.99
C GLN A 51 17.67 -34.26 -5.06
N ALA A 52 17.74 -35.29 -5.91
CA ALA A 52 16.66 -36.26 -6.11
C ALA A 52 16.29 -37.07 -4.84
N ASP A 53 17.23 -37.21 -3.90
CA ASP A 53 16.99 -37.88 -2.61
C ASP A 53 16.50 -36.92 -1.51
N GLY A 54 16.25 -35.65 -1.86
CA GLY A 54 15.86 -34.60 -0.92
C GLY A 54 17.02 -33.99 -0.12
N SER A 55 18.26 -34.44 -0.34
CA SER A 55 19.44 -33.80 0.23
C SER A 55 19.77 -32.49 -0.50
N TYR A 56 20.73 -31.73 0.04
CA TYR A 56 21.18 -30.48 -0.55
C TYR A 56 22.66 -30.55 -0.94
N LYS A 57 22.99 -29.85 -2.03
CA LYS A 57 24.36 -29.58 -2.45
C LYS A 57 24.57 -28.08 -2.58
N ASP A 58 25.49 -27.56 -1.78
CA ASP A 58 25.98 -26.19 -1.93
C ASP A 58 27.11 -26.13 -2.97
N SER A 59 27.11 -25.08 -3.77
CA SER A 59 28.18 -24.76 -4.71
C SER A 59 28.40 -23.27 -4.74
N GLU A 60 29.65 -22.85 -4.82
CA GLU A 60 30.04 -21.45 -4.88
C GLU A 60 31.00 -21.24 -6.05
N GLY A 61 30.77 -20.18 -6.80
CA GLY A 61 31.51 -19.86 -8.01
C GLY A 61 31.62 -18.35 -8.22
N THR A 62 32.10 -17.97 -9.39
CA THR A 62 32.13 -16.59 -9.84
C THR A 62 31.19 -16.41 -11.02
N PHE A 63 30.80 -15.16 -11.29
CA PHE A 63 30.05 -14.81 -12.48
C PHE A 63 30.60 -13.56 -13.15
N THR A 64 30.30 -13.40 -14.45
CA THR A 64 30.54 -12.15 -15.20
C THR A 64 29.30 -11.82 -16.03
N VAL A 65 28.97 -10.53 -16.12
CA VAL A 65 27.82 -10.03 -16.88
C VAL A 65 28.32 -9.30 -18.13
N ASP A 66 27.75 -9.66 -19.27
CA ASP A 66 27.93 -8.96 -20.55
C ASP A 66 26.61 -8.28 -20.91
N GLU A 67 26.48 -7.02 -20.46
CA GLU A 67 25.25 -6.23 -20.62
C GLU A 67 24.91 -5.96 -22.09
N LYS A 68 25.92 -5.90 -22.96
CA LYS A 68 25.75 -5.65 -24.40
C LYS A 68 25.09 -6.84 -25.07
N ASN A 69 25.55 -8.04 -24.75
CA ASN A 69 25.02 -9.27 -25.34
C ASN A 69 23.89 -9.89 -24.52
N LYS A 70 23.53 -9.30 -23.36
CA LYS A 70 22.51 -9.79 -22.42
C LYS A 70 22.78 -11.23 -22.00
N THR A 71 24.02 -11.48 -21.58
CA THR A 71 24.45 -12.81 -21.14
C THR A 71 25.17 -12.77 -19.80
N ILE A 72 25.05 -13.86 -19.03
CA ILE A 72 25.82 -14.11 -17.82
C ILE A 72 26.68 -15.36 -18.03
N THR A 73 27.91 -15.33 -17.53
CA THR A 73 28.80 -16.50 -17.49
C THR A 73 29.03 -16.86 -16.04
N MET A 74 28.78 -18.12 -15.66
CA MET A 74 28.95 -18.63 -14.29
C MET A 74 29.95 -19.79 -14.29
N THR A 75 30.78 -19.91 -13.26
CA THR A 75 31.69 -21.06 -13.12
C THR A 75 30.99 -22.31 -12.56
N ILE A 76 29.78 -22.15 -12.03
CA ILE A 76 28.88 -23.21 -11.56
C ILE A 76 27.56 -23.19 -12.34
N ASP A 77 26.75 -24.25 -12.21
CA ASP A 77 25.45 -24.28 -12.89
C ASP A 77 24.51 -23.34 -12.14
N PRO A 78 23.61 -22.63 -12.84
CA PRO A 78 22.52 -21.94 -12.17
C PRO A 78 21.63 -22.96 -11.47
N LEU A 79 20.92 -22.52 -10.42
CA LEU A 79 19.92 -23.34 -9.75
C LEU A 79 18.93 -23.91 -10.78
N ASN A 80 18.70 -25.21 -10.78
CA ASN A 80 17.78 -25.85 -11.73
C ASN A 80 16.90 -26.88 -11.03
N ALA A 81 15.85 -27.33 -11.72
CA ALA A 81 15.06 -28.43 -11.18
C ALA A 81 15.88 -29.73 -11.20
N VAL A 82 15.57 -30.64 -10.27
CA VAL A 82 16.28 -31.92 -10.10
C VAL A 82 16.44 -32.69 -11.42
N GLU A 83 15.40 -32.70 -12.26
CA GLU A 83 15.38 -33.40 -13.55
C GLU A 83 16.43 -32.89 -14.54
N TYR A 84 16.95 -31.67 -14.35
CA TYR A 84 17.87 -31.00 -15.26
C TYR A 84 19.28 -30.80 -14.66
N ILE A 85 19.57 -31.37 -13.49
CA ILE A 85 20.91 -31.35 -12.90
C ILE A 85 21.92 -31.99 -13.87
N GLY A 86 23.00 -31.26 -14.19
CA GLY A 86 24.01 -31.71 -15.15
C GLY A 86 23.55 -31.71 -16.62
N GLY A 87 22.33 -31.26 -16.90
CA GLY A 87 21.70 -31.25 -18.22
C GLY A 87 21.96 -29.99 -19.06
N ILE A 88 22.94 -29.16 -18.69
CA ILE A 88 23.23 -27.87 -19.33
C ILE A 88 24.53 -27.96 -20.12
N THR A 89 24.52 -27.48 -21.36
CA THR A 89 25.74 -27.37 -22.19
C THR A 89 26.49 -26.11 -21.81
N ARG A 90 27.79 -26.27 -21.47
CA ARG A 90 28.71 -25.18 -21.21
C ARG A 90 29.81 -25.17 -22.27
N THR A 91 29.63 -24.42 -23.35
CA THR A 91 30.71 -24.06 -24.26
C THR A 91 30.93 -22.55 -24.18
N ASP A 92 32.12 -22.07 -24.52
CA ASP A 92 32.42 -20.62 -24.59
C ASP A 92 31.46 -19.88 -25.56
N GLU A 93 30.83 -20.64 -26.48
CA GLU A 93 29.84 -20.18 -27.45
C GLU A 93 28.39 -20.18 -26.92
N THR A 94 28.10 -20.89 -25.82
CA THR A 94 26.76 -21.04 -25.21
C THR A 94 26.68 -20.33 -23.86
N LYS A 95 26.92 -19.01 -23.86
CA LYS A 95 26.67 -18.15 -22.70
C LYS A 95 25.19 -18.24 -22.27
N ILE A 96 24.93 -18.21 -20.95
CA ILE A 96 23.56 -18.17 -20.42
C ILE A 96 22.93 -16.84 -20.80
N LYS A 97 21.79 -16.87 -21.47
CA LYS A 97 21.07 -15.65 -21.88
C LYS A 97 20.22 -15.12 -20.73
N VAL A 98 20.30 -13.83 -20.46
CA VAL A 98 19.37 -13.15 -19.56
C VAL A 98 18.15 -12.79 -20.40
N MET A 99 17.07 -13.55 -20.23
CA MET A 99 15.84 -13.39 -20.99
C MET A 99 15.00 -12.22 -20.45
N SER A 100 14.98 -12.08 -19.14
CA SER A 100 14.32 -10.99 -18.40
C SER A 100 14.97 -10.84 -17.03
N LEU A 101 14.99 -9.61 -16.52
CA LEU A 101 15.40 -9.27 -15.16
C LEU A 101 14.55 -8.11 -14.68
N SER A 102 13.94 -8.28 -13.50
CA SER A 102 13.22 -7.26 -12.75
C SER A 102 13.62 -7.32 -11.28
N ASP A 103 13.07 -6.43 -10.46
CA ASP A 103 13.28 -6.44 -9.02
C ASP A 103 12.72 -7.69 -8.31
N GLU A 104 11.86 -8.44 -9.00
CA GLU A 104 11.10 -9.59 -8.46
C GLU A 104 11.49 -10.91 -9.10
N ALA A 105 12.04 -10.89 -10.32
CA ALA A 105 12.23 -12.09 -11.11
C ALA A 105 13.48 -12.03 -12.00
N LEU A 106 14.05 -13.21 -12.25
CA LEU A 106 15.13 -13.44 -13.19
C LEU A 106 14.73 -14.60 -14.11
N GLN A 107 14.94 -14.44 -15.41
CA GLN A 107 14.77 -15.51 -16.38
C GLN A 107 16.08 -15.79 -17.10
N LEU A 108 16.56 -17.03 -17.00
CA LEU A 108 17.79 -17.48 -17.64
C LEU A 108 17.50 -18.49 -18.73
N GLY A 109 17.94 -18.18 -19.94
CA GLY A 109 17.93 -19.09 -21.08
C GLY A 109 19.19 -19.94 -21.11
N VAL A 110 19.05 -21.25 -20.92
CA VAL A 110 20.13 -22.22 -20.96
C VAL A 110 19.94 -23.19 -22.12
N ILE A 111 21.04 -23.71 -22.68
CA ILE A 111 20.99 -24.73 -23.74
C ILE A 111 21.05 -26.12 -23.11
N ARG A 112 20.06 -26.96 -23.40
CA ARG A 112 19.96 -28.31 -22.87
C ARG A 112 20.93 -29.26 -23.59
N SER A 113 21.69 -30.04 -22.83
CA SER A 113 22.69 -30.97 -23.38
C SER A 113 22.13 -32.13 -24.17
N SER A 114 20.88 -32.54 -23.93
CA SER A 114 20.29 -33.69 -24.60
C SER A 114 19.98 -33.43 -26.08
N ASP A 115 19.61 -32.21 -26.45
CA ASP A 115 19.10 -31.88 -27.78
C ASP A 115 19.39 -30.47 -28.27
N GLY A 116 20.15 -29.68 -27.53
CA GLY A 116 20.55 -28.33 -27.91
C GLY A 116 19.41 -27.30 -27.89
N GLN A 117 18.24 -27.64 -27.35
CA GLN A 117 17.12 -26.70 -27.26
C GLN A 117 17.33 -25.67 -26.14
N LEU A 118 16.76 -24.47 -26.35
CA LEU A 118 16.72 -23.42 -25.33
C LEU A 118 15.65 -23.77 -24.29
N MET A 119 16.06 -23.80 -23.03
CA MET A 119 15.21 -23.94 -21.86
C MET A 119 15.29 -22.65 -21.05
N ILE A 120 14.15 -22.20 -20.52
CA ILE A 120 14.08 -21.00 -19.70
C ILE A 120 13.86 -21.42 -18.25
N TYR A 121 14.77 -21.02 -17.37
CA TYR A 121 14.59 -21.11 -15.93
C TYR A 121 14.04 -19.79 -15.40
N ASN A 122 12.92 -19.89 -14.69
CA ASN A 122 12.26 -18.75 -14.05
C ASN A 122 12.60 -18.76 -12.56
N TYR A 123 13.15 -17.66 -12.08
CA TYR A 123 13.40 -17.43 -10.66
C TYR A 123 12.59 -16.24 -10.20
N VAL A 124 12.16 -16.32 -8.94
CA VAL A 124 11.62 -15.19 -8.20
C VAL A 124 12.48 -14.96 -6.97
N THR A 125 12.50 -13.73 -6.46
CA THR A 125 13.20 -13.42 -5.21
C THR A 125 12.57 -14.16 -4.03
N SER A 126 13.37 -14.34 -2.96
CA SER A 126 12.92 -15.05 -1.75
C SER A 126 11.67 -14.42 -1.15
N ASP A 127 11.57 -13.08 -1.16
CA ASP A 127 10.41 -12.35 -0.65
C ASP A 127 9.17 -12.56 -1.51
N VAL A 128 9.29 -12.63 -2.83
CA VAL A 128 8.15 -12.94 -3.71
C VAL A 128 7.68 -14.39 -3.50
N LYS A 129 8.61 -15.34 -3.31
CA LYS A 129 8.28 -16.75 -3.08
C LYS A 129 7.65 -16.99 -1.70
N ASN A 130 8.24 -16.43 -0.66
CA ASN A 130 7.93 -16.77 0.72
C ASN A 130 7.04 -15.73 1.42
N GLY A 131 7.00 -14.50 0.91
CA GLY A 131 6.32 -13.39 1.55
C GLY A 131 7.00 -12.91 2.83
N TYR A 132 6.22 -12.24 3.65
CA TYR A 132 6.58 -11.66 4.93
C TYR A 132 5.60 -12.12 6.00
N VAL A 133 6.12 -12.52 7.16
CA VAL A 133 5.28 -12.92 8.28
C VAL A 133 4.68 -11.66 8.91
N ALA A 134 3.36 -11.54 8.85
CA ALA A 134 2.59 -10.56 9.61
C ALA A 134 2.14 -11.20 10.92
N LYS A 135 2.75 -10.80 12.03
CA LYS A 135 2.53 -11.36 13.37
C LYS A 135 1.73 -10.39 14.23
N LEU A 136 0.51 -10.79 14.58
CA LEU A 136 -0.28 -10.12 15.62
C LEU A 136 0.13 -10.67 16.98
N THR A 137 0.57 -9.79 17.86
CA THR A 137 0.99 -10.13 19.22
C THR A 137 0.12 -9.37 20.22
N ALA A 138 -0.39 -10.08 21.23
CA ALA A 138 -1.19 -9.52 22.31
C ALA A 138 -0.67 -9.94 23.68
N TRP A 139 -0.56 -8.96 24.58
CA TRP A 139 -0.27 -9.13 25.99
C TRP A 139 -1.19 -8.24 26.83
N GLY A 140 -1.64 -8.76 27.97
CA GLY A 140 -2.66 -8.16 28.79
C GLY A 140 -2.84 -8.87 30.12
N ASP A 141 -3.62 -8.27 31.02
CA ASP A 141 -3.90 -8.83 32.34
C ASP A 141 -4.57 -10.21 32.19
N GLY A 142 -4.16 -11.16 33.04
CA GLY A 142 -4.74 -12.51 33.08
C GLY A 142 -4.22 -13.51 32.03
N GLY A 143 -3.15 -13.22 31.29
CA GLY A 143 -2.55 -14.20 30.36
C GLY A 143 -1.09 -13.99 29.97
N ASN A 144 -0.54 -14.90 29.16
CA ASN A 144 0.85 -14.93 28.70
C ASN A 144 1.14 -13.98 27.51
N TRP A 145 2.25 -14.13 26.79
CA TRP A 145 2.37 -13.55 25.45
C TRP A 145 1.73 -14.51 24.45
N ASP A 146 0.71 -14.04 23.73
CA ASP A 146 0.08 -14.82 22.67
C ASP A 146 0.28 -14.13 21.32
N GLY A 147 0.35 -14.91 20.25
CA GLY A 147 0.42 -14.36 18.90
C GLY A 147 -0.04 -15.33 17.84
N ALA A 148 -0.47 -14.75 16.72
CA ALA A 148 -0.84 -15.46 15.51
C ALA A 148 -0.20 -14.77 14.32
N SER A 149 -0.11 -15.49 13.20
CA SER A 149 0.51 -14.94 12.00
C SER A 149 -0.28 -15.26 10.74
N THR A 150 -0.07 -14.42 9.74
CA THR A 150 -0.43 -14.64 8.35
C THR A 150 0.76 -14.27 7.47
N VAL A 151 0.69 -14.59 6.18
CA VAL A 151 1.76 -14.26 5.22
C VAL A 151 1.27 -13.16 4.30
N VAL A 152 1.96 -12.02 4.34
CA VAL A 152 1.84 -10.95 3.35
C VAL A 152 2.71 -11.33 2.16
N SER A 153 2.17 -11.27 0.94
CA SER A 153 2.98 -11.60 -0.25
C SER A 153 4.12 -10.58 -0.44
N GLY A 154 5.18 -10.95 -1.15
CA GLY A 154 6.24 -10.02 -1.54
C GLY A 154 6.01 -9.36 -2.90
N GLY A 155 6.84 -8.36 -3.21
CA GLY A 155 6.83 -7.64 -4.48
C GLY A 155 5.52 -6.92 -4.77
N SER A 156 5.14 -6.89 -6.04
CA SER A 156 3.93 -6.29 -6.59
C SER A 156 2.65 -6.89 -6.01
N LYS A 157 2.70 -8.14 -5.54
CA LYS A 157 1.58 -8.84 -4.90
C LYS A 157 1.42 -8.50 -3.41
N ALA A 158 2.35 -7.76 -2.82
CA ALA A 158 2.26 -7.32 -1.42
C ALA A 158 1.11 -6.34 -1.18
N VAL A 159 0.75 -5.53 -2.18
CA VAL A 159 -0.37 -4.58 -2.08
C VAL A 159 -1.69 -5.35 -2.07
N GLY A 160 -2.46 -5.18 -1.01
CA GLY A 160 -3.69 -5.93 -0.81
C GLY A 160 -4.12 -6.00 0.64
N GLN A 161 -5.29 -6.59 0.84
CA GLN A 161 -5.88 -6.80 2.16
C GLN A 161 -5.52 -8.18 2.71
N TYR A 162 -5.21 -8.22 4.00
CA TYR A 162 -4.84 -9.40 4.76
C TYR A 162 -5.56 -9.41 6.10
N THR A 163 -5.74 -10.60 6.65
CA THR A 163 -6.34 -10.79 7.97
C THR A 163 -5.48 -11.74 8.78
N VAL A 164 -5.30 -11.42 10.06
CA VAL A 164 -4.70 -12.33 11.04
C VAL A 164 -5.66 -12.47 12.22
N LYS A 165 -5.86 -13.71 12.64
CA LYS A 165 -6.76 -14.06 13.74
C LYS A 165 -5.99 -14.77 14.82
N LEU A 166 -5.92 -14.14 15.98
CA LEU A 166 -5.39 -14.70 17.21
C LEU A 166 -6.50 -15.45 17.94
N GLU A 167 -6.20 -16.68 18.37
CA GLU A 167 -7.05 -17.47 19.25
C GLU A 167 -6.29 -17.80 20.53
N THR A 168 -6.90 -17.54 21.69
CA THR A 168 -6.29 -17.78 23.00
C THR A 168 -7.13 -18.74 23.83
N THR A 169 -6.48 -19.40 24.78
CA THR A 169 -7.16 -20.24 25.78
C THR A 169 -7.58 -19.46 27.02
N GLU A 170 -6.90 -18.35 27.30
CA GLU A 170 -7.15 -17.47 28.43
C GLU A 170 -7.71 -16.13 27.94
N ALA A 171 -8.70 -15.62 28.67
CA ALA A 171 -9.30 -14.32 28.38
C ALA A 171 -8.34 -13.18 28.72
N ARG A 172 -8.34 -12.13 27.91
CA ARG A 172 -7.70 -10.86 28.19
C ARG A 172 -8.75 -9.91 28.71
N THR A 173 -8.66 -9.59 30.00
CA THR A 173 -9.57 -8.63 30.63
C THR A 173 -9.18 -7.19 30.34
N ASN A 174 -7.97 -6.99 29.81
CA ASN A 174 -7.40 -5.68 29.56
C ASN A 174 -6.19 -5.75 28.60
N GLY A 175 -6.09 -4.82 27.65
CA GLY A 175 -4.97 -4.78 26.71
C GLY A 175 -3.77 -4.01 27.24
N LYS A 176 -2.56 -4.54 27.09
CA LYS A 176 -1.33 -3.85 27.53
C LYS A 176 -0.33 -3.65 26.39
N VAL A 177 -0.11 -4.67 25.55
CA VAL A 177 0.72 -4.58 24.33
C VAL A 177 0.03 -5.34 23.20
N TYR A 178 -0.43 -4.61 22.19
CA TYR A 178 -1.15 -5.10 21.02
C TYR A 178 -0.49 -4.49 19.80
N VAL A 179 0.25 -5.32 19.06
CA VAL A 179 1.05 -4.89 17.91
C VAL A 179 0.88 -5.85 16.74
N LEU A 180 0.94 -5.33 15.53
CA LEU A 180 1.09 -6.11 14.30
C LEU A 180 2.47 -5.82 13.72
N ASP A 181 3.32 -6.83 13.64
CA ASP A 181 4.66 -6.73 13.05
C ASP A 181 4.71 -7.47 11.73
N LEU A 182 5.11 -6.79 10.65
CA LEU A 182 5.50 -7.43 9.39
C LEU A 182 7.03 -7.58 9.41
N GLU A 183 7.50 -8.80 9.67
CA GLU A 183 8.90 -9.11 9.92
C GLU A 183 9.77 -8.81 8.69
N GLY A 184 10.79 -7.96 8.81
CA GLY A 184 11.69 -7.56 7.72
C GLY A 184 11.06 -6.70 6.60
N PHE A 185 9.78 -6.34 6.72
CA PHE A 185 9.06 -5.64 5.66
C PHE A 185 9.53 -4.20 5.47
N ALA A 186 9.85 -3.48 6.56
CA ALA A 186 10.35 -2.11 6.47
C ALA A 186 11.80 -2.06 5.94
N ALA A 187 12.62 -3.08 6.22
CA ALA A 187 13.95 -3.19 5.64
C ALA A 187 13.92 -3.29 4.11
N LYS A 188 12.94 -4.03 3.54
CA LYS A 188 12.75 -4.10 2.08
C LYS A 188 12.00 -2.88 1.53
N TYR A 189 10.95 -2.44 2.20
CA TYR A 189 10.03 -1.39 1.77
C TYR A 189 10.02 -0.26 2.80
N PRO A 190 11.10 0.55 2.88
CA PRO A 190 11.23 1.61 3.90
C PRO A 190 10.19 2.73 3.74
N LYS A 191 9.54 2.79 2.58
CA LYS A 191 8.45 3.71 2.24
C LYS A 191 7.11 2.99 2.11
N ALA A 192 6.91 1.86 2.77
CA ALA A 192 5.61 1.22 2.78
C ALA A 192 4.56 2.03 3.55
N LEU A 193 3.29 1.89 3.14
CA LEU A 193 2.12 2.28 3.92
C LEU A 193 1.26 1.04 4.16
N VAL A 194 1.03 0.73 5.43
CA VAL A 194 0.08 -0.31 5.87
C VAL A 194 -0.95 0.34 6.78
N ARG A 195 -2.23 0.07 6.54
CA ARG A 195 -3.38 0.62 7.27
C ARG A 195 -4.19 -0.50 7.93
N ILE A 196 -4.73 -0.24 9.11
CA ILE A 196 -5.74 -1.10 9.75
C ILE A 196 -7.13 -0.75 9.21
N ASP A 197 -7.82 -1.74 8.66
CA ASP A 197 -9.18 -1.56 8.14
C ASP A 197 -10.24 -1.96 9.17
N ALA A 198 -10.00 -3.02 9.95
CA ALA A 198 -10.92 -3.49 10.98
C ALA A 198 -10.20 -4.26 12.10
N ILE A 199 -10.77 -4.19 13.31
CA ILE A 199 -10.36 -4.99 14.46
C ILE A 199 -11.63 -5.62 15.04
N LYS A 200 -11.60 -6.91 15.35
CA LYS A 200 -12.70 -7.60 16.03
C LYS A 200 -12.22 -8.33 17.28
N ALA A 201 -12.95 -8.16 18.37
CA ALA A 201 -12.79 -8.95 19.59
C ALA A 201 -13.99 -9.88 19.73
N ASP A 202 -13.75 -11.18 19.85
CA ASP A 202 -14.78 -12.22 19.91
C ASP A 202 -15.85 -12.10 18.80
N GLY A 203 -15.43 -11.69 17.60
CA GLY A 203 -16.29 -11.49 16.43
C GLY A 203 -17.08 -10.17 16.42
N GLN A 204 -16.94 -9.31 17.43
CA GLN A 204 -17.54 -7.98 17.47
C GLN A 204 -16.56 -6.91 17.00
N ASP A 205 -17.01 -5.99 16.15
CA ASP A 205 -16.19 -4.87 15.68
C ASP A 205 -15.78 -3.97 16.85
N LEU A 206 -14.47 -3.74 16.96
CA LEU A 206 -13.90 -2.76 17.87
C LEU A 206 -13.80 -1.41 17.18
N LYS A 207 -14.15 -0.39 17.94
CA LYS A 207 -14.06 1.00 17.53
C LYS A 207 -12.68 1.55 17.82
N PHE A 208 -12.04 2.14 16.81
CA PHE A 208 -10.70 2.71 16.94
C PHE A 208 -10.53 3.96 16.08
N ASP A 209 -9.59 4.81 16.49
CA ASP A 209 -9.13 5.99 15.77
C ASP A 209 -7.71 5.74 15.24
N ALA A 210 -7.63 5.39 13.95
CA ALA A 210 -6.36 5.06 13.30
C ALA A 210 -5.40 6.25 13.16
N ASN A 211 -5.88 7.50 13.36
CA ASN A 211 -5.00 8.67 13.44
C ASN A 211 -4.10 8.64 14.69
N LYS A 212 -4.45 7.81 15.69
CA LYS A 212 -3.70 7.67 16.94
C LYS A 212 -2.74 6.46 16.95
N PHE A 213 -2.74 5.64 15.90
CA PHE A 213 -1.77 4.54 15.76
C PHE A 213 -0.39 5.04 15.33
N HIS A 214 0.60 4.18 15.54
CA HIS A 214 1.99 4.40 15.16
C HIS A 214 2.42 3.33 14.16
N TYR A 215 3.04 3.74 13.06
CA TYR A 215 3.31 2.89 11.90
C TYR A 215 4.78 2.95 11.46
N GLY A 216 5.34 1.85 10.96
CA GLY A 216 6.66 1.80 10.33
C GLY A 216 7.72 1.09 11.17
N ASP A 217 8.99 1.30 10.84
CA ASP A 217 10.13 0.77 11.60
C ASP A 217 10.40 1.62 12.85
N ILE A 218 9.48 1.56 13.80
CA ILE A 218 9.55 2.38 15.03
C ILE A 218 10.45 1.76 16.11
N GLU A 219 11.04 0.60 15.85
CA GLU A 219 12.02 -0.07 16.71
C GLU A 219 13.42 -0.18 16.08
N ASP A 220 13.64 0.42 14.91
CA ASP A 220 14.91 0.38 14.15
C ASP A 220 15.46 -1.04 13.96
N ASN A 221 14.58 -2.03 13.72
CA ASN A 221 14.94 -3.43 13.58
C ASN A 221 14.55 -4.03 12.21
N GLY A 222 14.06 -3.20 11.28
CA GLY A 222 13.68 -3.60 9.93
C GLY A 222 12.26 -4.17 9.81
N ASN A 223 11.53 -4.33 10.92
CA ASN A 223 10.13 -4.76 10.89
C ASN A 223 9.23 -3.56 10.64
N TYR A 224 8.16 -3.74 9.85
CA TYR A 224 7.11 -2.73 9.80
C TYR A 224 6.12 -3.01 10.92
N ARG A 225 6.13 -2.19 11.96
CA ARG A 225 5.19 -2.29 13.08
C ARG A 225 3.98 -1.40 12.85
N ILE A 226 2.81 -1.91 13.26
CA ILE A 226 1.64 -1.12 13.61
C ILE A 226 1.40 -1.31 15.11
N GLU A 227 1.68 -0.28 15.89
CA GLU A 227 1.35 -0.28 17.32
C GLU A 227 -0.10 0.14 17.51
N LEU A 228 -0.96 -0.84 17.82
CA LEU A 228 -2.37 -0.60 18.11
C LEU A 228 -2.52 -0.01 19.51
N PHE A 229 -1.82 -0.58 20.48
CA PHE A 229 -1.75 -0.07 21.85
C PHE A 229 -0.56 -0.68 22.59
N ASN A 230 0.20 0.12 23.34
CA ASN A 230 1.34 -0.35 24.12
C ASN A 230 1.61 0.57 25.31
N ILE A 231 1.52 0.02 26.53
CA ILE A 231 1.74 0.80 27.76
C ILE A 231 3.18 1.30 27.93
N TRP A 232 4.16 0.68 27.26
CA TRP A 232 5.57 1.07 27.26
C TRP A 232 6.05 1.57 25.89
N GLY A 233 5.12 1.79 24.97
CA GLY A 233 5.42 2.05 23.57
C GLY A 233 5.51 3.52 23.20
N SER A 234 5.09 3.80 21.98
CA SER A 234 5.34 5.08 21.30
C SER A 234 4.43 6.24 21.73
N GLY A 235 3.44 5.98 22.59
CA GLY A 235 2.57 7.02 23.15
C GLY A 235 1.08 6.66 23.18
N THR A 236 0.70 5.48 22.66
CA THR A 236 -0.69 5.01 22.62
C THR A 236 -1.30 4.84 24.03
N ALA A 237 -0.49 4.63 25.07
CA ALA A 237 -0.95 4.57 26.45
C ALA A 237 -1.51 5.91 26.96
N GLN A 238 -0.96 7.03 26.51
CA GLN A 238 -1.34 8.39 26.92
C GLN A 238 -2.45 8.97 26.04
N ASN A 239 -2.53 8.54 24.78
CA ASN A 239 -3.58 8.92 23.83
C ASN A 239 -4.10 7.67 23.12
N SER A 240 -5.01 6.96 23.77
CA SER A 240 -5.49 5.66 23.29
C SER A 240 -6.27 5.80 21.98
N PRO A 241 -5.95 4.99 20.96
CA PRO A 241 -6.76 4.85 19.75
C PRO A 241 -8.17 4.35 20.01
N PHE A 242 -8.43 3.74 21.18
CA PHE A 242 -9.70 3.14 21.53
C PHE A 242 -10.57 4.06 22.41
N ARG A 243 -10.25 5.37 22.44
CA ARG A 243 -10.94 6.38 23.25
C ARG A 243 -11.08 7.72 22.51
N ALA A 244 -12.09 8.49 22.91
CA ALA A 244 -12.27 9.87 22.45
C ALA A 244 -11.06 10.75 22.80
N SER A 245 -10.63 10.70 24.07
CA SER A 245 -9.53 11.53 24.58
C SER A 245 -8.75 10.81 25.68
N GLY A 246 -7.46 11.12 25.77
CA GLY A 246 -6.56 10.56 26.78
C GLY A 246 -6.32 9.07 26.58
N GLY A 247 -5.69 8.44 27.57
CA GLY A 247 -5.41 7.02 27.55
C GLY A 247 -5.36 6.46 28.97
N PRO A 248 -5.47 5.13 29.11
CA PRO A 248 -5.50 4.49 30.41
C PRO A 248 -4.12 4.43 31.09
N GLY A 249 -3.06 4.91 30.43
CA GLY A 249 -1.69 4.82 30.90
C GLY A 249 -1.27 3.36 31.13
N GLU A 250 -0.48 3.13 32.17
CA GLU A 250 0.00 1.80 32.55
C GLU A 250 -1.13 0.86 33.01
N ALA A 251 -2.32 1.41 33.30
CA ALA A 251 -3.46 0.62 33.69
C ALA A 251 -3.99 -0.24 32.55
N GLY A 252 -3.66 0.00 31.27
CA GLY A 252 -4.06 -0.82 30.12
C GLY A 252 -5.44 -0.49 29.54
N GLU A 253 -5.67 -0.87 28.29
CA GLU A 253 -6.88 -0.56 27.52
C GLU A 253 -7.97 -1.64 27.62
N PRO A 254 -9.04 -1.43 28.41
CA PRO A 254 -10.15 -2.37 28.52
C PRO A 254 -10.96 -2.52 27.23
N ALA A 255 -10.94 -1.54 26.32
CA ALA A 255 -11.61 -1.69 25.02
C ALA A 255 -10.96 -2.76 24.13
N LEU A 256 -9.73 -3.21 24.46
CA LEU A 256 -9.04 -4.32 23.82
C LEU A 256 -9.25 -5.66 24.54
N ALA A 257 -10.12 -5.74 25.55
CA ALA A 257 -10.45 -7.00 26.20
C ALA A 257 -11.14 -7.97 25.22
N PHE A 258 -10.80 -9.25 25.31
CA PHE A 258 -11.42 -10.34 24.54
C PHE A 258 -11.31 -11.66 25.28
N ASN A 259 -12.24 -12.59 25.04
CA ASN A 259 -12.28 -13.89 25.74
C ASN A 259 -11.52 -14.99 25.00
N LYS A 260 -11.65 -15.03 23.67
CA LYS A 260 -11.10 -16.11 22.85
C LYS A 260 -10.38 -15.61 21.60
N THR A 261 -10.89 -14.59 20.92
CA THR A 261 -10.34 -14.22 19.61
C THR A 261 -10.13 -12.74 19.45
N LEU A 262 -9.01 -12.38 18.84
CA LEU A 262 -8.73 -11.05 18.33
C LEU A 262 -8.37 -11.16 16.85
N GLU A 263 -9.12 -10.49 15.99
CA GLU A 263 -8.92 -10.50 14.53
C GLU A 263 -8.57 -9.09 14.07
N VAL A 264 -7.53 -8.95 13.26
CA VAL A 264 -7.10 -7.69 12.67
C VAL A 264 -7.07 -7.85 11.16
N THR A 265 -7.83 -7.01 10.47
CA THR A 265 -7.78 -6.87 9.01
C THR A 265 -7.03 -5.59 8.66
N PHE A 266 -6.04 -5.71 7.78
CA PHE A 266 -5.16 -4.62 7.39
C PHE A 266 -4.91 -4.66 5.88
N THR A 267 -4.59 -3.51 5.30
CA THR A 267 -4.23 -3.37 3.90
C THR A 267 -2.82 -2.82 3.79
N VAL A 268 -1.96 -3.53 3.06
CA VAL A 268 -0.74 -2.93 2.51
C VAL A 268 -1.19 -2.05 1.35
N VAL A 269 -1.16 -0.74 1.56
CA VAL A 269 -1.64 0.25 0.59
C VAL A 269 -0.60 0.48 -0.49
N SER A 270 0.68 0.49 -0.11
CA SER A 270 1.79 0.80 -0.99
C SER A 270 3.10 0.25 -0.41
N THR A 271 4.01 -0.15 -1.30
CA THR A 271 5.38 -0.59 -0.96
C THR A 271 6.44 0.46 -1.33
N THR A 272 6.05 1.54 -2.01
CA THR A 272 6.96 2.52 -2.61
C THR A 272 6.76 3.95 -2.12
N SER A 273 5.64 4.23 -1.47
CA SER A 273 5.30 5.53 -0.88
C SER A 273 4.48 5.35 0.41
N ASP A 274 4.85 6.10 1.44
CA ASP A 274 4.21 6.10 2.76
C ASP A 274 3.08 7.15 2.85
N GLY A 275 2.76 7.83 1.74
CA GLY A 275 1.78 8.91 1.68
C GLY A 275 2.25 10.21 2.35
N THR A 276 3.50 10.29 2.84
CA THR A 276 4.06 11.58 3.28
C THR A 276 4.47 12.43 2.09
N GLY A 277 4.37 13.75 2.23
CA GLY A 277 4.73 14.66 1.16
C GLY A 277 3.87 15.92 1.12
N VAL A 278 4.03 16.67 0.04
CA VAL A 278 3.29 17.90 -0.23
C VAL A 278 2.24 17.61 -1.29
N TYR A 279 1.00 17.96 -0.97
CA TYR A 279 -0.16 17.84 -1.84
C TYR A 279 -0.67 19.24 -2.20
N THR A 280 -1.19 19.37 -3.42
CA THR A 280 -1.74 20.63 -3.92
C THR A 280 -3.27 20.54 -3.93
N PRO A 281 -3.97 21.21 -3.00
CA PRO A 281 -5.41 21.35 -3.10
C PRO A 281 -5.76 22.24 -4.30
N THR A 282 -6.76 21.84 -5.04
CA THR A 282 -7.25 22.59 -6.19
C THR A 282 -8.74 22.86 -6.05
N PHE A 283 -9.16 23.99 -6.57
CA PHE A 283 -10.56 24.36 -6.64
C PHE A 283 -11.06 24.21 -8.07
N ASN A 284 -12.22 23.57 -8.21
CA ASN A 284 -12.75 23.16 -9.50
C ASN A 284 -14.22 23.54 -9.60
N ALA A 285 -14.62 24.03 -10.78
CA ALA A 285 -16.00 24.39 -11.09
C ALA A 285 -16.28 24.19 -12.57
N VAL A 286 -17.43 23.59 -12.90
CA VAL A 286 -17.82 23.31 -14.28
C VAL A 286 -19.23 23.84 -14.49
N ARG A 287 -19.42 24.72 -15.48
CA ARG A 287 -20.76 25.18 -15.89
C ARG A 287 -21.43 24.19 -16.83
N GLY A 288 -20.66 23.59 -17.74
CA GLY A 288 -21.15 22.63 -18.72
C GLY A 288 -20.02 22.03 -19.54
N TRP A 289 -20.33 20.98 -20.30
CA TRP A 289 -19.38 20.28 -21.17
C TRP A 289 -19.41 20.78 -22.63
N GLY A 290 -20.35 21.67 -22.96
CA GLY A 290 -20.53 22.19 -24.31
C GLY A 290 -19.39 23.11 -24.75
N GLU A 291 -19.27 23.30 -26.07
CA GLU A 291 -18.36 24.30 -26.63
C GLU A 291 -18.72 25.70 -26.11
N GLY A 292 -17.74 26.43 -25.60
CA GLY A 292 -17.92 27.76 -25.02
C GLY A 292 -18.42 27.79 -23.57
N GLU A 293 -18.64 26.62 -22.95
CA GLU A 293 -18.98 26.53 -21.52
C GLU A 293 -17.76 26.77 -20.63
N ALA A 294 -17.95 27.51 -19.53
CA ALA A 294 -16.88 27.81 -18.59
C ALA A 294 -16.49 26.55 -17.78
N GLN A 295 -15.19 26.30 -17.72
CA GLN A 295 -14.59 25.19 -16.96
C GLN A 295 -13.36 25.70 -16.22
N LEU A 296 -13.34 25.47 -14.92
CA LEU A 296 -12.22 25.73 -14.03
C LEU A 296 -11.73 24.40 -13.48
N PHE A 297 -10.54 24.00 -13.91
CA PHE A 297 -9.87 22.81 -13.38
C PHE A 297 -8.49 23.19 -12.85
N GLY A 298 -8.15 22.68 -11.67
CA GLY A 298 -6.81 22.78 -11.11
C GLY A 298 -6.44 24.17 -10.58
N TYR A 299 -7.39 25.03 -10.23
CA TYR A 299 -7.05 26.33 -9.63
C TYR A 299 -6.40 26.14 -8.26
N ASN A 300 -5.20 26.67 -8.08
CA ASN A 300 -4.50 26.71 -6.81
C ASN A 300 -3.80 28.08 -6.68
N ASP A 301 -3.83 28.65 -5.49
CA ASP A 301 -3.30 29.98 -5.19
C ASP A 301 -1.87 29.95 -4.58
N GLY A 302 -1.19 28.81 -4.70
CA GLY A 302 0.08 28.53 -4.01
C GLY A 302 -0.09 27.78 -2.69
N SER A 303 -1.33 27.53 -2.25
CA SER A 303 -1.61 26.71 -1.07
C SER A 303 -1.09 25.29 -1.21
N THR A 304 -0.60 24.73 -0.11
CA THR A 304 -0.11 23.35 -0.04
C THR A 304 -0.59 22.68 1.25
N LEU A 305 -1.07 21.44 1.14
CA LEU A 305 -1.26 20.54 2.28
C LEU A 305 0.01 19.71 2.44
N LYS A 306 0.53 19.55 3.65
CA LYS A 306 1.68 18.66 3.88
C LYS A 306 1.31 17.55 4.86
N VAL A 307 1.50 16.30 4.41
CA VAL A 307 1.37 15.11 5.26
C VAL A 307 2.76 14.76 5.78
N VAL A 308 2.87 14.65 7.10
CA VAL A 308 4.12 14.26 7.77
C VAL A 308 3.89 13.02 8.62
N LYS A 309 5.00 12.37 8.96
CA LYS A 309 5.04 11.23 9.86
C LYS A 309 6.12 11.49 10.89
N SER A 310 5.80 11.38 12.17
CA SER A 310 6.78 11.56 13.25
C SER A 310 7.84 10.44 13.24
N ASP A 311 8.92 10.65 13.97
CA ASP A 311 9.91 9.63 14.32
C ASP A 311 9.27 8.38 14.96
N LYS A 312 8.22 8.61 15.75
CA LYS A 312 7.41 7.56 16.35
C LYS A 312 6.34 6.98 15.41
N GLY A 313 6.36 7.32 14.13
CA GLY A 313 5.49 6.71 13.13
C GLY A 313 4.04 7.20 13.10
N GLN A 314 3.71 8.31 13.78
CA GLN A 314 2.36 8.87 13.76
C GLN A 314 2.20 9.86 12.59
N TYR A 315 1.16 9.70 11.78
CA TYR A 315 0.83 10.64 10.71
C TYR A 315 0.14 11.90 11.24
N SER A 316 0.43 13.05 10.63
CA SER A 316 -0.26 14.30 10.91
C SER A 316 -0.29 15.22 9.69
N LEU A 317 -1.12 16.27 9.79
CA LEU A 317 -1.30 17.29 8.76
C LEU A 317 -0.62 18.60 9.20
N GLU A 318 0.11 19.21 8.28
CA GLU A 318 0.60 20.59 8.36
C GLU A 318 -0.11 21.44 7.30
N ASN A 319 -0.37 22.71 7.61
CA ASN A 319 -1.05 23.67 6.72
C ASN A 319 -2.42 23.15 6.24
N ASN A 320 -3.25 22.68 7.17
CA ASN A 320 -4.50 21.98 6.87
C ASN A 320 -5.73 22.90 6.73
N GLN A 321 -5.55 24.21 6.85
CA GLN A 321 -6.60 25.22 6.68
C GLN A 321 -6.31 26.05 5.44
N PHE A 322 -7.33 26.25 4.62
CA PHE A 322 -7.21 26.87 3.31
C PHE A 322 -8.25 27.97 3.15
N ASP A 323 -7.90 28.99 2.39
CA ASP A 323 -8.75 30.14 2.11
C ASP A 323 -8.50 30.62 0.67
N MET A 324 -8.98 29.82 -0.29
CA MET A 324 -8.69 30.02 -1.71
C MET A 324 -9.74 30.94 -2.34
N THR A 325 -9.30 31.93 -3.11
CA THR A 325 -10.19 32.81 -3.89
C THR A 325 -9.84 32.73 -5.36
N TYR A 326 -10.79 32.29 -6.19
CA TYR A 326 -10.71 32.36 -7.65
C TYR A 326 -11.40 33.65 -8.13
N GLU A 327 -10.73 34.38 -9.03
CA GLU A 327 -11.27 35.55 -9.72
C GLU A 327 -11.48 35.21 -11.20
N GLY A 328 -12.72 35.26 -11.67
CA GLY A 328 -13.10 34.92 -13.04
C GLY A 328 -14.59 35.10 -13.30
N SER A 329 -15.01 34.84 -14.55
CA SER A 329 -16.40 35.01 -15.01
C SER A 329 -16.85 33.79 -15.82
N GLY A 330 -18.11 33.77 -16.27
CA GLY A 330 -18.67 32.70 -17.10
C GLY A 330 -19.42 31.63 -16.30
N PHE A 331 -19.62 31.82 -15.00
CA PHE A 331 -20.35 30.89 -14.12
C PHE A 331 -21.67 31.49 -13.60
N GLU A 332 -22.17 32.58 -14.18
CA GLU A 332 -23.32 33.34 -13.70
C GLU A 332 -24.62 32.52 -13.67
N GLY A 333 -24.69 31.49 -14.52
CA GLY A 333 -25.82 30.58 -14.63
C GLY A 333 -25.86 29.45 -13.59
N GLY A 334 -24.83 29.32 -12.76
CA GLY A 334 -24.61 28.16 -11.89
C GLY A 334 -23.61 27.16 -12.44
N THR A 335 -23.37 26.11 -11.67
CA THR A 335 -22.43 25.03 -12.00
C THR A 335 -23.13 23.67 -12.01
N ILE A 336 -22.64 22.75 -12.85
CA ILE A 336 -22.99 21.33 -12.79
C ILE A 336 -22.09 20.57 -11.80
N MET A 337 -20.89 21.10 -11.53
CA MET A 337 -19.94 20.57 -10.55
C MET A 337 -19.19 21.70 -9.85
N THR A 338 -18.97 21.58 -8.55
CA THR A 338 -18.11 22.45 -7.74
C THR A 338 -17.52 21.63 -6.59
N PHE A 339 -16.21 21.62 -6.47
CA PHE A 339 -15.51 20.81 -5.47
C PHE A 339 -14.08 21.31 -5.25
N VAL A 340 -13.54 21.00 -4.07
CA VAL A 340 -12.09 21.01 -3.84
C VAL A 340 -11.57 19.61 -4.15
N GLU A 341 -10.43 19.50 -4.83
CA GLU A 341 -9.76 18.23 -5.12
C GLU A 341 -8.32 18.26 -4.61
N ILE A 342 -7.90 17.18 -3.94
CA ILE A 342 -6.50 16.95 -3.57
C ILE A 342 -6.09 15.65 -4.26
N ALA A 343 -5.26 15.78 -5.30
CA ALA A 343 -4.80 14.64 -6.09
C ALA A 343 -4.03 13.64 -5.21
N ASP A 344 -4.19 12.35 -5.51
CA ASP A 344 -3.49 11.20 -4.91
C ASP A 344 -3.68 10.94 -3.41
N LEU A 345 -4.16 11.93 -2.64
CA LEU A 345 -4.33 11.82 -1.19
C LEU A 345 -5.24 10.64 -0.81
N TYR A 346 -6.31 10.42 -1.57
CA TYR A 346 -7.27 9.35 -1.29
C TYR A 346 -6.69 7.97 -1.56
N GLY A 347 -5.78 7.83 -2.53
CA GLY A 347 -5.09 6.58 -2.82
C GLY A 347 -4.33 6.03 -1.61
N PHE A 348 -3.80 6.93 -0.76
CA PHE A 348 -3.14 6.57 0.49
C PHE A 348 -4.10 6.56 1.69
N PHE A 349 -4.94 7.59 1.79
CA PHE A 349 -5.74 7.91 2.96
C PHE A 349 -7.23 8.02 2.62
N PRO A 350 -7.91 6.90 2.32
CA PRO A 350 -9.32 6.89 1.91
C PRO A 350 -10.29 7.31 3.04
N GLY A 351 -9.81 7.38 4.28
CA GLY A 351 -10.57 7.89 5.43
C GLY A 351 -10.40 9.39 5.66
N THR A 352 -9.81 10.14 4.71
CA THR A 352 -9.61 11.59 4.84
C THR A 352 -10.95 12.30 5.00
N HIS A 353 -10.99 13.25 5.93
CA HIS A 353 -12.18 14.07 6.18
C HIS A 353 -11.84 15.56 6.15
N SER A 354 -12.65 16.35 5.45
CA SER A 354 -12.58 17.81 5.48
C SER A 354 -13.95 18.45 5.71
N THR A 355 -13.96 19.71 6.12
CA THR A 355 -15.17 20.54 6.17
C THR A 355 -15.03 21.77 5.30
N LEU A 356 -16.14 22.17 4.67
CA LEU A 356 -16.28 23.54 4.17
C LEU A 356 -16.62 24.43 5.36
N ASP A 357 -15.78 25.44 5.61
CA ASP A 357 -15.89 26.31 6.77
C ASP A 357 -16.70 27.55 6.43
N GLU A 358 -16.33 28.21 5.32
CA GLU A 358 -16.97 29.39 4.78
C GLU A 358 -16.97 29.35 3.25
N PHE A 359 -18.01 29.92 2.63
CA PHE A 359 -18.15 29.96 1.17
C PHE A 359 -18.70 31.31 0.74
N TYR A 360 -18.08 31.92 -0.27
CA TYR A 360 -18.47 33.24 -0.77
C TYR A 360 -18.53 33.23 -2.30
N LEU A 361 -19.53 33.92 -2.83
CA LEU A 361 -19.68 34.22 -4.25
C LEU A 361 -19.77 35.74 -4.41
N ASP A 362 -18.95 36.30 -5.29
CA ASP A 362 -18.85 37.75 -5.54
C ASP A 362 -18.67 38.58 -4.25
N GLY A 363 -17.85 38.05 -3.33
CA GLY A 363 -17.57 38.66 -2.02
C GLY A 363 -18.70 38.57 -0.99
N LYS A 364 -19.79 37.83 -1.28
CA LYS A 364 -20.93 37.64 -0.36
C LYS A 364 -20.96 36.23 0.20
N ALA A 365 -21.15 36.10 1.51
CA ALA A 365 -21.28 34.81 2.16
C ALA A 365 -22.52 34.07 1.66
N VAL A 366 -22.36 32.78 1.37
CA VAL A 366 -23.42 31.89 0.94
C VAL A 366 -23.86 31.04 2.13
N SER A 367 -25.16 30.91 2.34
CA SER A 367 -25.73 29.98 3.32
C SER A 367 -25.88 28.59 2.68
N TYR A 368 -25.49 27.55 3.41
CA TYR A 368 -25.57 26.18 2.94
C TYR A 368 -25.74 25.21 4.11
N ASP A 369 -26.29 24.03 3.81
CA ASP A 369 -26.38 22.92 4.76
C ASP A 369 -25.06 22.17 4.83
N LYS A 370 -24.30 22.40 5.90
CA LYS A 370 -22.97 21.79 6.11
C LYS A 370 -23.00 20.26 6.08
N SER A 371 -24.12 19.64 6.49
CA SER A 371 -24.24 18.17 6.53
C SER A 371 -24.34 17.52 5.15
N LYS A 372 -24.54 18.32 4.11
CA LYS A 372 -24.69 17.89 2.71
C LYS A 372 -23.44 18.13 1.87
N VAL A 373 -22.41 18.75 2.44
CA VAL A 373 -21.06 18.78 1.85
C VAL A 373 -20.37 17.50 2.27
N VAL A 374 -19.88 16.72 1.31
CA VAL A 374 -19.41 15.35 1.57
C VAL A 374 -18.00 15.14 1.04
N ASP A 375 -17.24 14.30 1.73
CA ASP A 375 -16.02 13.71 1.18
C ASP A 375 -16.41 12.71 0.09
N ALA A 376 -15.87 12.87 -1.11
CA ALA A 376 -16.08 11.95 -2.23
C ALA A 376 -14.77 11.27 -2.62
N ASN A 377 -14.90 9.98 -2.92
CA ASN A 377 -13.81 9.11 -3.34
C ASN A 377 -13.83 8.97 -4.87
N GLU A 378 -12.82 9.55 -5.51
CA GLU A 378 -12.57 9.38 -6.95
C GLU A 378 -11.15 8.84 -7.13
N ASN A 379 -10.86 7.71 -6.46
CA ASN A 379 -9.55 7.06 -6.36
C ASN A 379 -8.73 7.23 -7.65
N PRO A 380 -7.57 7.91 -7.60
CA PRO A 380 -6.79 8.27 -6.41
C PRO A 380 -7.08 9.65 -5.79
N LYS A 381 -8.09 10.37 -6.28
CA LYS A 381 -8.37 11.76 -5.91
C LYS A 381 -9.30 11.84 -4.70
N TYR A 382 -8.93 12.69 -3.75
CA TYR A 382 -9.84 13.12 -2.68
C TYR A 382 -10.64 14.33 -3.18
N ARG A 383 -11.95 14.36 -2.92
CA ARG A 383 -12.78 15.54 -3.16
C ARG A 383 -13.56 15.94 -1.93
N LEU A 384 -13.59 17.24 -1.62
CA LEU A 384 -14.63 17.85 -0.81
C LEU A 384 -15.70 18.36 -1.77
N GLU A 385 -16.78 17.59 -1.90
CA GLU A 385 -17.82 17.83 -2.89
C GLU A 385 -18.87 18.80 -2.35
N LEU A 386 -18.98 19.97 -3.00
CA LEU A 386 -20.00 20.97 -2.71
C LEU A 386 -21.27 20.67 -3.53
N PHE A 387 -21.08 20.40 -4.82
CA PHE A 387 -22.13 19.95 -5.72
C PHE A 387 -21.56 19.19 -6.91
N ASN A 388 -22.26 18.15 -7.34
CA ASN A 388 -21.97 17.37 -8.52
C ASN A 388 -23.26 16.70 -9.02
N CYS A 389 -23.76 17.12 -10.18
CA CYS A 389 -25.00 16.58 -10.73
C CYS A 389 -24.92 15.10 -11.16
N TYR A 390 -23.74 14.48 -11.07
CA TYR A 390 -23.51 13.07 -11.41
C TYR A 390 -23.15 12.18 -10.21
N ALA A 391 -23.01 12.74 -9.00
CA ALA A 391 -22.53 12.00 -7.82
C ALA A 391 -23.45 12.16 -6.60
N ALA A 392 -22.91 11.91 -5.41
CA ALA A 392 -23.66 11.79 -4.16
C ALA A 392 -24.44 13.06 -3.79
N THR A 393 -23.96 14.23 -4.22
CA THR A 393 -24.62 15.53 -3.96
C THR A 393 -25.70 15.90 -4.98
N LYS A 394 -25.92 15.09 -6.04
CA LYS A 394 -26.88 15.39 -7.12
C LYS A 394 -28.27 15.74 -6.60
N ASP A 395 -28.83 14.89 -5.76
CA ASP A 395 -30.19 15.05 -5.21
C ASP A 395 -30.17 15.47 -3.73
N ASN A 396 -28.97 15.71 -3.17
CA ASN A 396 -28.75 16.11 -1.79
C ASN A 396 -27.80 17.32 -1.71
N CYS A 397 -28.08 18.37 -2.48
CA CYS A 397 -27.20 19.54 -2.52
C CYS A 397 -27.32 20.39 -1.24
N ALA A 398 -26.17 20.91 -0.78
CA ALA A 398 -26.07 21.82 0.34
C ALA A 398 -26.61 23.24 0.05
N PHE A 399 -26.71 23.63 -1.23
CA PHE A 399 -26.87 25.03 -1.64
C PHE A 399 -28.25 25.39 -2.20
N GLY A 400 -29.16 24.43 -2.37
CA GLY A 400 -30.49 24.70 -2.91
C GLY A 400 -31.08 23.53 -3.68
N VAL A 401 -31.98 23.86 -4.61
CA VAL A 401 -32.64 22.90 -5.50
C VAL A 401 -32.13 23.12 -6.91
N LYS A 402 -31.56 22.08 -7.52
CA LYS A 402 -31.02 22.17 -8.88
C LYS A 402 -32.12 22.46 -9.92
N ASP A 403 -31.75 23.20 -10.97
CA ASP A 403 -32.55 23.40 -12.17
C ASP A 403 -31.94 22.59 -13.32
N GLY A 404 -32.60 21.48 -13.68
CA GLY A 404 -31.98 20.47 -14.52
C GLY A 404 -30.73 19.89 -13.84
N ASP A 405 -29.57 20.04 -14.47
CA ASP A 405 -28.28 19.64 -13.91
C ASP A 405 -27.53 20.79 -13.22
N LEU A 406 -28.01 22.03 -13.35
CA LEU A 406 -27.34 23.22 -12.82
C LEU A 406 -27.76 23.52 -11.38
N MET A 407 -26.79 23.81 -10.51
CA MET A 407 -27.00 24.47 -9.23
C MET A 407 -26.84 25.98 -9.42
N ARG A 408 -27.96 26.69 -9.56
CA ARG A 408 -27.97 28.13 -9.86
C ARG A 408 -27.39 28.96 -8.72
N GLU A 409 -27.58 28.48 -7.50
CA GLU A 409 -27.11 29.09 -6.25
C GLU A 409 -25.58 29.08 -6.11
N LEU A 410 -24.87 28.31 -6.94
CA LEU A 410 -23.41 28.33 -7.05
C LEU A 410 -22.88 29.27 -8.14
N GLY A 411 -23.75 30.05 -8.79
CA GLY A 411 -23.35 30.97 -9.84
C GLY A 411 -22.68 32.25 -9.31
N PHE A 412 -21.65 32.72 -10.03
CA PHE A 412 -20.91 33.95 -9.70
C PHE A 412 -20.46 34.70 -10.95
N ASN A 413 -20.20 35.99 -10.81
CA ASN A 413 -19.83 36.90 -11.91
C ASN A 413 -18.35 37.29 -11.91
N LYS A 414 -17.73 37.32 -10.73
CA LYS A 414 -16.38 37.85 -10.50
C LYS A 414 -15.53 36.93 -9.67
N SER A 415 -16.07 36.36 -8.59
CA SER A 415 -15.25 35.58 -7.69
C SER A 415 -15.98 34.48 -6.94
N MET A 416 -15.21 33.46 -6.59
CA MET A 416 -15.63 32.36 -5.75
C MET A 416 -14.52 32.09 -4.73
N ARG A 417 -14.85 32.17 -3.45
CA ARG A 417 -13.92 31.95 -2.35
C ARG A 417 -14.41 30.83 -1.45
N ALA A 418 -13.55 29.84 -1.20
CA ALA A 418 -13.82 28.70 -0.36
C ALA A 418 -12.78 28.61 0.75
N LYS A 419 -13.26 28.60 1.99
CA LYS A 419 -12.45 28.29 3.17
C LYS A 419 -12.80 26.89 3.64
N PHE A 420 -11.80 26.03 3.78
CA PHE A 420 -12.00 24.64 4.19
C PHE A 420 -10.84 24.15 5.03
N THR A 421 -11.11 23.12 5.84
CA THR A 421 -10.14 22.50 6.74
C THR A 421 -10.11 21.00 6.50
N VAL A 422 -8.92 20.43 6.30
CA VAL A 422 -8.68 18.98 6.30
C VAL A 422 -8.40 18.54 7.74
N HIS A 423 -9.28 17.72 8.32
CA HIS A 423 -9.23 17.40 9.76
C HIS A 423 -8.41 16.15 10.06
N SER A 424 -8.55 15.11 9.25
CA SER A 424 -7.93 13.81 9.52
C SER A 424 -7.59 13.08 8.23
N LEU A 425 -6.63 12.17 8.32
CA LEU A 425 -6.22 11.27 7.22
C LEU A 425 -6.98 9.93 7.28
N PHE A 426 -7.31 9.50 8.50
CA PHE A 426 -8.11 8.30 8.72
C PHE A 426 -9.48 8.68 9.28
N ALA A 427 -10.44 7.78 9.12
CA ALA A 427 -11.79 7.97 9.61
C ALA A 427 -11.79 8.17 11.13
N VAL A 428 -12.47 9.21 11.60
CA VAL A 428 -12.62 9.49 13.03
C VAL A 428 -13.88 8.79 13.55
N PRO A 429 -13.78 7.95 14.57
CA PRO A 429 -14.90 7.14 15.04
C PRO A 429 -15.86 7.95 15.95
N GLN A 430 -17.18 7.78 15.83
CA GLN A 430 -18.23 8.48 16.62
C GLN A 430 -18.45 7.88 18.03
N TRP A 431 -17.86 8.44 19.09
CA TRP A 431 -17.75 7.82 20.43
C TRP A 431 -19.03 7.74 21.25
#